data_AF-A0A2V5U8T8-F1
#
_entry.id   AF-A0A2V5U8T8-F1
#
_cell.length_a   1.000
_cell.length_b   1.000
_cell.length_c   1.000
_cell.angle_alpha   90.00
_cell.angle_beta   90.00
_cell.angle_gamma   90.00
#
_symmetry.space_group_name_H-M   'P 1'
#
loop_
_entity.id
_entity.type
_entity.pdbx_description
1 polymer ?
#
loop_
_entity_poly.entity_id
_entity_poly.type
_entity_poly.pdbx_seq_one_letter_code
_entity_poly.pdbx_strand_id
1 'polypeptide(L)'
;MSGKVYIGTSGWNYKSWRHSFYGDTPQKQWLWFCAQRFTAIEVNGTFYRLQEKTTYKKWRENTPAGFPFSIKGHRYITHNKKLLDVEGPVIRCRESASPL
;
A
#
# COMPACT_ATOMS: atom_id res chain seq x y z
N MET A 1 6.49 21.12 -19.86
CA MET A 1 6.16 19.67 -19.84
C MET A 1 4.98 19.47 -18.90
N SER A 2 3.97 18.70 -19.28
CA SER A 2 2.88 18.31 -18.36
C SER A 2 3.35 17.15 -17.47
N GLY A 3 3.21 17.26 -16.16
CA GLY A 3 3.54 16.20 -15.21
C GLY A 3 2.43 15.15 -15.10
N LYS A 4 2.78 13.92 -14.69
CA LYS A 4 1.80 12.86 -14.41
C LYS A 4 1.31 13.00 -12.97
N VAL A 5 -0.01 13.09 -12.79
CA VAL A 5 -0.66 13.19 -11.47
C VAL A 5 -1.26 11.84 -11.09
N TYR A 6 -1.05 11.44 -9.84
CA TYR A 6 -1.67 10.27 -9.23
C TYR A 6 -2.58 10.71 -8.09
N ILE A 7 -3.79 10.17 -8.05
CA ILE A 7 -4.82 10.46 -7.05
C ILE A 7 -5.22 9.14 -6.41
N GLY A 8 -5.23 9.12 -5.08
CA GLY A 8 -5.42 7.91 -4.31
C GLY A 8 -5.81 8.18 -2.87
N THR A 9 -5.98 7.09 -2.13
CA THR A 9 -6.28 7.11 -0.69
C THR A 9 -5.13 6.54 0.13
N SER A 10 -5.04 6.94 1.39
CA SER A 10 -4.07 6.42 2.36
C SER A 10 -4.46 5.06 2.94
N GLY A 11 -4.88 4.13 2.07
CA GLY A 11 -5.39 2.81 2.41
C GLY A 11 -6.75 2.54 1.78
N TRP A 12 -7.24 1.31 1.91
CA TRP A 12 -8.51 0.85 1.32
C TRP A 12 -9.32 -0.04 2.25
N ASN A 13 -8.91 -0.20 3.50
CA ASN A 13 -9.54 -1.14 4.43
C ASN A 13 -10.23 -0.41 5.59
N TYR A 14 -11.30 0.33 5.25
CA TYR A 14 -12.05 1.15 6.20
C TYR A 14 -13.51 0.73 6.25
N LYS A 15 -13.94 0.12 7.36
CA LYS A 15 -15.35 -0.29 7.56
C LYS A 15 -16.31 0.89 7.53
N SER A 16 -15.88 2.07 7.94
CA SER A 16 -16.68 3.31 7.87
C SER A 16 -17.06 3.69 6.44
N TRP A 17 -16.34 3.22 5.42
CA TRP A 17 -16.64 3.46 4.01
C TRP A 17 -17.58 2.42 3.41
N ARG A 18 -18.00 1.40 4.18
CA ARG A 18 -18.86 0.30 3.71
C ARG A 18 -20.11 0.81 3.01
N HIS A 19 -20.87 1.66 3.70
CA HIS A 19 -22.18 2.11 3.20
C HIS A 19 -22.07 3.21 2.15
N SER A 20 -21.16 4.17 2.32
CA SER A 20 -21.06 5.35 1.45
C SER A 20 -20.24 5.14 0.19
N PHE A 21 -19.29 4.20 0.19
CA PHE A 21 -18.34 4.05 -0.91
C PHE A 21 -18.32 2.62 -1.46
N TYR A 22 -18.24 1.59 -0.60
CA TYR A 22 -18.11 0.21 -1.08
C TYR A 22 -19.44 -0.46 -1.45
N GLY A 23 -20.58 0.01 -0.92
CA GLY A 23 -21.90 -0.62 -1.11
C GLY A 23 -21.86 -2.08 -0.67
N ASP A 24 -22.31 -2.99 -1.53
CA ASP A 24 -22.33 -4.43 -1.27
C ASP A 24 -20.99 -5.14 -1.54
N THR A 25 -20.02 -4.47 -2.15
CA THR A 25 -18.73 -5.06 -2.58
C THR A 25 -18.03 -5.83 -1.44
N PRO A 26 -17.80 -7.15 -1.56
CA PRO A 26 -17.14 -7.94 -0.51
C PRO A 26 -15.81 -7.33 -0.04
N GLN A 27 -15.51 -7.36 1.26
CA GLN A 27 -14.30 -6.73 1.81
C GLN A 27 -13.01 -7.18 1.13
N LYS A 28 -12.92 -8.45 0.73
CA LYS A 28 -11.78 -9.00 -0.02
C LYS A 28 -11.53 -8.33 -1.38
N GLN A 29 -12.53 -7.65 -1.94
CA GLN A 29 -12.47 -6.94 -3.22
C GLN A 29 -12.28 -5.43 -3.06
N TRP A 30 -12.17 -4.88 -1.84
CA TRP A 30 -12.06 -3.43 -1.66
C TRP A 30 -10.81 -2.83 -2.29
N LEU A 31 -9.69 -3.56 -2.32
CA LEU A 31 -8.49 -3.11 -3.04
C LEU A 31 -8.78 -2.96 -4.54
N TRP A 32 -9.34 -4.00 -5.15
CA TRP A 32 -9.73 -3.98 -6.56
C TRP A 32 -10.71 -2.83 -6.84
N PHE A 33 -11.73 -2.67 -5.99
CA PHE A 33 -12.73 -1.60 -6.10
C PHE A 33 -12.10 -0.20 -6.10
N CYS A 34 -11.14 0.04 -5.20
CA CYS A 34 -10.39 1.29 -5.14
C CYS A 34 -9.49 1.45 -6.37
N ALA A 35 -8.81 0.40 -6.81
CA ALA A 35 -7.89 0.45 -7.96
C ALA A 35 -8.59 0.66 -9.32
N GLN A 36 -9.91 0.43 -9.40
CA GLN A 36 -10.73 0.81 -10.56
C GLN A 36 -11.15 2.30 -10.56
N ARG A 37 -10.98 3.01 -9.44
CA ARG A 37 -11.47 4.40 -9.25
C ARG A 37 -10.36 5.42 -8.98
N PHE A 38 -9.23 4.96 -8.46
CA PHE A 38 -8.04 5.76 -8.19
C PHE A 38 -6.91 5.37 -9.13
N THR A 39 -5.88 6.22 -9.21
CA THR A 39 -4.70 5.98 -10.06
C THR A 39 -3.47 5.57 -9.26
N ALA A 40 -3.53 5.62 -7.93
CA ALA A 40 -2.55 5.09 -6.99
C ALA A 40 -3.18 4.81 -5.63
N ILE A 41 -2.50 4.07 -4.76
CA ILE A 41 -2.89 3.86 -3.36
C ILE A 41 -1.65 3.91 -2.46
N GLU A 42 -1.76 4.52 -1.29
CA GLU A 42 -0.73 4.43 -0.24
C GLU A 42 -1.03 3.27 0.72
N VAL A 43 0.00 2.47 1.01
CA VAL A 43 -0.06 1.36 1.96
C VAL A 43 0.49 1.80 3.31
N ASN A 44 -0.40 1.93 4.30
CA ASN A 44 -0.03 2.24 5.69
C ASN A 44 0.28 0.99 6.53
N GLY A 45 -0.21 -0.20 6.16
CA GLY A 45 -0.03 -1.42 6.97
C GLY A 45 1.43 -1.82 7.20
N THR A 46 2.31 -1.48 6.25
CA THR A 46 3.76 -1.70 6.32
C THR A 46 4.45 -0.87 7.40
N PHE A 47 3.84 0.24 7.84
CA PHE A 47 4.35 1.04 8.95
C PHE A 47 4.36 0.22 10.26
N TYR A 48 3.38 -0.65 10.47
CA TYR A 48 3.20 -1.39 11.72
C TYR A 48 3.80 -2.80 11.69
N ARG A 49 3.80 -3.43 10.52
CA ARG A 49 4.25 -4.81 10.35
C ARG A 49 4.94 -4.99 9.01
N LEU A 50 6.08 -5.67 9.01
CA LEU A 50 6.72 -6.17 7.80
C LEU A 50 5.80 -7.21 7.14
N GLN A 51 5.37 -6.93 5.92
CA GLN A 51 4.48 -7.81 5.15
C GLN A 51 5.29 -8.92 4.46
N GLU A 52 4.65 -10.04 4.20
CA GLU A 52 5.27 -11.10 3.40
C GLU A 52 5.21 -10.76 1.91
N LYS A 53 6.17 -11.28 1.13
CA LYS A 53 6.18 -11.14 -0.33
C LYS A 53 4.85 -11.61 -0.97
N THR A 54 4.24 -12.65 -0.41
CA THR A 54 2.93 -13.18 -0.85
C THR A 54 1.80 -12.15 -0.71
N THR A 55 1.83 -11.28 0.30
CA THR A 55 0.86 -10.19 0.47
C THR A 55 1.00 -9.16 -0.65
N TYR A 56 2.22 -8.73 -0.98
CA TYR A 56 2.46 -7.80 -2.09
C TYR A 56 2.05 -8.39 -3.44
N LYS A 57 2.36 -9.67 -3.69
CA LYS A 57 1.91 -10.39 -4.90
C LYS A 57 0.39 -10.32 -5.04
N LYS A 58 -0.33 -10.65 -3.96
CA LYS A 58 -1.80 -10.57 -3.93
C LYS A 58 -2.30 -9.16 -4.22
N TRP A 59 -1.64 -8.11 -3.69
CA TRP A 59 -2.04 -6.74 -3.99
C TRP A 59 -1.85 -6.41 -5.47
N ARG A 60 -0.69 -6.72 -6.04
CA ARG A 60 -0.42 -6.54 -7.47
C ARG A 60 -1.45 -7.25 -8.34
N GLU A 61 -1.77 -8.51 -8.04
CA GLU A 61 -2.75 -9.32 -8.76
C GLU A 61 -4.18 -8.78 -8.67
N ASN A 62 -4.51 -8.04 -7.60
CA ASN A 62 -5.83 -7.44 -7.40
C ASN A 62 -5.95 -6.00 -7.95
N THR A 63 -4.93 -5.51 -8.65
CA THR A 63 -4.90 -4.16 -9.25
C THR A 63 -4.51 -4.22 -10.73
N PRO A 64 -4.82 -3.17 -11.53
CA PRO A 64 -4.37 -3.09 -12.91
C PRO A 64 -2.84 -3.28 -13.05
N ALA A 65 -2.40 -3.78 -14.20
CA ALA A 65 -0.98 -3.93 -14.48
C ALA A 65 -0.25 -2.58 -14.36
N GLY A 66 0.83 -2.55 -13.58
CA GLY A 66 1.61 -1.33 -13.34
C GLY A 66 0.92 -0.32 -12.42
N PHE A 67 -0.13 -0.70 -11.69
CA PHE A 67 -0.78 0.17 -10.71
C PHE A 67 0.21 0.59 -9.61
N PRO A 68 0.48 1.89 -9.43
CA PRO A 68 1.50 2.34 -8.50
C PRO A 68 0.99 2.34 -7.06
N PHE A 69 1.85 1.87 -6.17
CA PHE A 69 1.65 1.95 -4.72
C PHE A 69 2.70 2.86 -4.09
N SER A 70 2.29 3.65 -3.11
CA SER A 70 3.20 4.34 -2.19
C SER A 70 3.33 3.51 -0.92
N ILE A 71 4.50 2.93 -0.65
CA ILE A 71 4.72 2.06 0.51
C ILE A 71 5.31 2.87 1.66
N LYS A 72 4.60 2.91 2.80
CA LYS A 72 5.10 3.59 3.98
C LYS A 72 6.24 2.79 4.62
N GLY A 73 7.33 3.48 4.94
CA GLY A 73 8.45 2.87 5.67
C GLY A 73 8.03 2.36 7.04
N HIS A 74 8.64 1.26 7.49
CA HIS A 74 8.31 0.65 8.78
C HIS A 74 8.66 1.59 9.95
N ARG A 75 7.80 1.68 10.97
CA ARG A 75 7.99 2.58 12.13
C ARG A 75 9.31 2.37 12.87
N TYR A 76 9.84 1.16 12.82
CA TYR A 76 11.15 0.84 13.39
C TYR A 76 12.27 1.73 12.82
N ILE A 77 12.18 2.10 11.53
CA ILE A 77 13.15 2.96 10.85
C ILE A 77 12.99 4.40 11.31
N THR A 78 11.76 4.94 11.23
CA THR A 78 11.51 6.37 11.41
C THR A 78 11.29 6.80 12.86
N HIS A 79 10.65 5.96 13.69
CA HIS A 79 10.26 6.30 15.06
C HIS A 79 11.18 5.67 16.11
N ASN A 80 11.55 4.40 15.95
CA ASN A 80 12.38 3.71 16.95
C ASN A 80 13.87 4.05 16.76
N LYS A 81 14.40 3.82 15.56
CA LYS A 81 15.80 4.12 15.21
C LYS A 81 16.03 5.59 14.86
N LYS A 82 14.96 6.37 14.62
CA LYS A 82 15.03 7.80 14.24
C LYS A 82 16.03 8.06 13.11
N LEU A 83 16.02 7.17 12.12
CA LEU A 83 16.91 7.20 10.93
C LEU A 83 18.39 6.93 11.20
N LEU A 84 18.80 6.53 12.41
CA LEU A 84 20.18 6.15 12.73
C LEU A 84 20.46 4.68 12.41
N ASP A 85 21.50 4.39 11.64
CA ASP A 85 21.94 3.04 11.21
C ASP A 85 20.79 2.17 10.69
N VAL A 86 20.05 2.70 9.71
CA VAL A 86 18.81 2.08 9.21
C VAL A 86 18.94 1.36 7.88
N GLU A 87 20.13 1.27 7.29
CA GLU A 87 20.35 0.64 5.98
C GLU A 87 19.81 -0.79 5.91
N GLY A 88 20.21 -1.66 6.85
CA GLY A 88 19.72 -3.05 6.89
C GLY A 88 18.19 -3.16 6.99
N PRO A 89 17.52 -2.46 7.94
CA PRO A 89 16.06 -2.38 7.98
C PRO A 89 15.40 -1.86 6.70
N VAL A 90 15.97 -0.84 6.04
CA VAL A 90 15.47 -0.30 4.77
C VAL A 90 15.55 -1.34 3.67
N ILE A 91 16.70 -2.03 3.53
CA ILE A 91 16.89 -3.11 2.56
C ILE A 91 15.85 -4.21 2.77
N ARG A 92 15.63 -4.66 4.02
CA ARG A 92 14.61 -5.67 4.32
C ARG A 92 13.19 -5.24 3.91
N CYS A 93 12.82 -3.98 4.16
CA CYS A 93 11.53 -3.45 3.73
C CYS A 93 11.41 -3.43 2.19
N ARG A 94 12.46 -2.99 1.49
CA ARG A 94 12.52 -2.97 0.03
C ARG A 94 12.43 -4.37 -0.57
N GLU A 95 13.19 -5.33 -0.03
CA GLU A 95 13.17 -6.72 -0.49
C GLU A 95 11.82 -7.39 -0.27
N SER A 96 11.20 -7.13 0.87
CA SER A 96 9.84 -7.58 1.17
C SER A 96 8.83 -7.07 0.14
N ALA A 97 8.95 -5.81 -0.28
CA ALA A 97 8.08 -5.17 -1.27
C ALA A 97 8.42 -5.48 -2.74
N SER A 98 9.50 -6.21 -3.03
CA SER A 98 9.98 -6.51 -4.40
C SER A 98 8.96 -7.13 -5.37
N PRO A 99 7.85 -7.77 -4.95
CA PRO A 99 6.85 -8.26 -5.89
C PRO A 99 5.95 -7.20 -6.52
N LEU A 100 5.85 -5.99 -5.95
CA LEU A 100 5.19 -4.84 -6.57
C LEU A 100 6.09 -4.28 -7.69
#